data_AF-A0A353GHY4-F1
#
_entry.id   AF-A0A353GHY4-F1
#
_cell.length_a   1.000
_cell.length_b   1.000
_cell.length_c   1.000
_cell.angle_alpha   90.00
_cell.angle_beta   90.00
_cell.angle_gamma   90.00
#
_symmetry.space_group_name_H-M   'P 1'
#
loop_
_entity.id
_entity.type
_entity.pdbx_description
1 polymer ?
#
loop_
_entity_poly.entity_id
_entity_poly.type
_entity_poly.pdbx_seq_one_letter_code
_entity_poly.pdbx_strand_id
1 'polypeptide(L)'
;LRKLAEKAKSWNNLEASVGMAAINSVFNAPSAVEANFDISPIEPGSGYETFEKMRNEVRGKKVTVVGHFPNLEALGEVCELSILERNPQRGDFPDPACEYILGEQDYVFITGITMINKTLPRLLELCSKDAKITLVGPTVTLAPLWFERGVTALGGRVVFDPEIMFNQVREGGGHDRFGKCARMVQLHQGLVKAALV
;
A
#
# COMPACT_ATOMS: atom_id res chain seq x y z
N LEU A 1 3.68 7.18 -21.61
CA LEU A 1 3.19 6.59 -20.34
C LEU A 1 2.43 5.27 -20.54
N ARG A 2 1.34 5.19 -21.31
CA ARG A 2 0.57 3.94 -21.49
C ARG A 2 1.41 2.71 -21.90
N LYS A 3 2.30 2.85 -22.89
CA LYS A 3 3.25 1.79 -23.30
C LYS A 3 4.20 1.33 -22.19
N LEU A 4 4.60 2.24 -21.29
CA LEU A 4 5.43 1.87 -20.13
C LEU A 4 4.59 1.13 -19.08
N ALA A 5 3.36 1.60 -18.83
CA ALA A 5 2.44 0.96 -17.90
C ALA A 5 2.11 -0.49 -18.28
N GLU A 6 2.11 -0.85 -19.58
CA GLU A 6 1.96 -2.23 -20.03
C GLU A 6 3.01 -3.19 -19.44
N LYS A 7 4.23 -2.68 -19.12
CA LYS A 7 5.27 -3.48 -18.47
C LYS A 7 4.89 -3.96 -17.09
N ALA A 8 3.90 -3.37 -16.41
CA ALA A 8 3.41 -3.85 -15.11
C ALA A 8 2.98 -5.33 -15.15
N LYS A 9 2.56 -5.80 -16.33
CA LYS A 9 2.16 -7.19 -16.60
C LYS A 9 3.34 -8.13 -16.88
N SER A 10 4.57 -7.64 -17.06
CA SER A 10 5.76 -8.45 -17.34
C SER A 10 6.08 -9.39 -16.18
N TRP A 11 6.45 -10.64 -16.46
CA TRP A 11 6.93 -11.57 -15.43
C TRP A 11 8.34 -11.22 -14.90
N ASN A 12 9.04 -10.29 -15.53
CA ASN A 12 10.25 -9.71 -14.97
C ASN A 12 9.89 -8.60 -13.97
N ASN A 13 10.22 -8.81 -12.69
CA ASN A 13 9.89 -7.86 -11.61
C ASN A 13 10.51 -6.47 -11.80
N LEU A 14 11.68 -6.36 -12.44
CA LEU A 14 12.30 -5.05 -12.72
C LEU A 14 11.53 -4.29 -13.81
N GLU A 15 11.05 -4.98 -14.84
CA GLU A 15 10.20 -4.34 -15.84
C GLU A 15 8.84 -3.96 -15.26
N ALA A 16 8.29 -4.84 -14.42
CA ALA A 16 7.02 -4.60 -13.76
C ALA A 16 7.07 -3.42 -12.80
N SER A 17 8.19 -3.25 -12.08
CA SER A 17 8.39 -2.08 -11.21
C SER A 17 8.41 -0.77 -12.02
N VAL A 18 9.04 -0.75 -13.20
CA VAL A 18 8.99 0.41 -14.12
C VAL A 18 7.57 0.67 -14.61
N GLY A 19 6.81 -0.39 -14.92
CA GLY A 19 5.41 -0.26 -15.31
C GLY A 19 4.54 0.32 -14.19
N MET A 20 4.72 -0.16 -12.96
CA MET A 20 4.03 0.37 -11.78
C MET A 20 4.44 1.82 -11.48
N ALA A 21 5.72 2.19 -11.65
CA ALA A 21 6.17 3.57 -11.52
C ALA A 21 5.48 4.49 -12.55
N ALA A 22 5.33 4.03 -13.80
CA ALA A 22 4.62 4.79 -14.83
C ALA A 22 3.11 4.91 -14.58
N ILE A 23 2.49 3.93 -13.92
CA ILE A 23 1.09 4.01 -13.46
C ILE A 23 0.98 5.03 -12.33
N ASN A 24 1.82 4.91 -11.30
CA ASN A 24 1.78 5.77 -10.12
C ASN A 24 2.16 7.22 -10.45
N SER A 25 2.97 7.49 -11.48
CA SER A 25 3.26 8.86 -11.91
C SER A 25 2.01 9.60 -12.41
N VAL A 26 0.94 8.89 -12.74
CA VAL A 26 -0.37 9.46 -13.12
C VAL A 26 -1.31 9.48 -11.92
N PHE A 27 -1.59 8.32 -11.32
CA PHE A 27 -2.60 8.20 -10.27
C PHE A 27 -2.18 8.82 -8.93
N ASN A 28 -0.89 8.88 -8.64
CA ASN A 28 -0.38 9.41 -7.38
C ASN A 28 0.13 10.86 -7.52
N ALA A 29 -0.07 11.49 -8.69
CA ALA A 29 0.20 12.91 -8.85
C ALA A 29 -0.74 13.71 -7.92
N PRO A 30 -0.29 14.79 -7.26
CA PRO A 30 -1.12 15.56 -6.34
C PRO A 30 -2.48 15.94 -6.94
N SER A 31 -2.48 16.47 -8.17
CA SER A 31 -3.70 16.85 -8.89
C SER A 31 -4.64 15.68 -9.18
N ALA A 32 -4.10 14.50 -9.47
CA ALA A 32 -4.92 13.30 -9.71
C ALA A 32 -5.56 12.81 -8.41
N VAL A 33 -4.82 12.83 -7.30
CA VAL A 33 -5.35 12.45 -5.98
C VAL A 33 -6.43 13.44 -5.55
N GLU A 34 -6.16 14.75 -5.62
CA GLU A 34 -7.14 15.80 -5.32
C GLU A 34 -8.36 15.75 -6.25
N ALA A 35 -8.22 15.31 -7.50
CA ALA A 35 -9.36 15.16 -8.40
C ALA A 35 -10.27 13.97 -8.05
N ASN A 36 -9.73 12.91 -7.45
CA ASN A 36 -10.47 11.68 -7.14
C ASN A 36 -10.94 11.59 -5.69
N PHE A 37 -10.33 12.37 -4.79
CA PHE A 37 -10.58 12.29 -3.35
C PHE A 37 -10.87 13.66 -2.76
N ASP A 38 -11.81 13.73 -1.81
CA ASP A 38 -12.14 14.90 -1.00
C ASP A 38 -11.07 15.13 0.07
N ILE A 39 -9.84 15.36 -0.40
CA ILE A 39 -8.68 15.71 0.40
C ILE A 39 -8.08 16.99 -0.20
N SER A 40 -7.95 18.03 0.62
CA SER A 40 -7.28 19.27 0.22
C SER A 40 -6.96 20.13 1.45
N PRO A 41 -5.70 20.57 1.63
CA PRO A 41 -4.48 20.12 0.96
C PRO A 41 -3.93 18.83 1.59
N ILE A 42 -3.09 18.09 0.87
CA ILE A 42 -2.26 17.05 1.50
C ILE A 42 -1.22 17.76 2.38
N GLU A 43 -1.47 17.84 3.67
CA GLU A 43 -0.59 18.56 4.60
C GLU A 43 0.74 17.83 4.87
N PRO A 44 1.81 18.56 5.25
CA PRO A 44 3.10 17.95 5.53
C PRO A 44 3.10 17.10 6.82
N GLY A 45 2.99 15.76 6.71
CA GLY A 45 3.08 14.79 7.84
C GLY A 45 4.32 13.86 7.82
N SER A 46 4.55 13.09 8.91
CA SER A 46 5.82 12.42 9.24
C SER A 46 6.00 10.99 8.68
N GLY A 47 5.05 10.47 7.91
CA GLY A 47 5.35 9.39 6.95
C GLY A 47 5.39 7.95 7.47
N TYR A 48 4.84 7.64 8.66
CA TYR A 48 4.72 6.28 9.20
C TYR A 48 3.33 5.93 9.77
N GLU A 49 2.32 6.70 9.38
CA GLU A 49 1.11 6.80 10.20
C GLU A 49 0.08 5.69 9.99
N THR A 50 0.17 4.86 8.94
CA THR A 50 -0.94 3.92 8.64
C THR A 50 -1.15 2.88 9.75
N PHE A 51 -0.09 2.22 10.22
CA PHE A 51 -0.22 1.23 11.29
C PHE A 51 -0.51 1.88 12.65
N GLU A 52 0.12 3.03 12.94
CA GLU A 52 -0.13 3.75 14.20
C GLU A 52 -1.56 4.29 14.29
N LYS A 53 -2.08 4.89 13.23
CA LYS A 53 -3.47 5.38 13.16
C LYS A 53 -4.47 4.25 13.39
N MET A 54 -4.16 3.05 12.87
CA MET A 54 -5.03 1.88 12.99
C MET A 54 -4.83 1.10 14.29
N ARG A 55 -3.85 1.43 15.14
CA ARG A 55 -3.52 0.66 16.36
C ARG A 55 -4.72 0.48 17.30
N ASN A 56 -5.57 1.49 17.42
CA ASN A 56 -6.78 1.41 18.24
C ASN A 56 -7.87 0.54 17.59
N GLU A 57 -8.02 0.61 16.27
CA GLU A 57 -9.02 -0.14 15.51
C GLU A 57 -8.75 -1.64 15.49
N VAL A 58 -7.47 -2.03 15.48
CA VAL A 58 -7.05 -3.44 15.42
C VAL A 58 -6.92 -4.11 16.78
N ARG A 59 -7.15 -3.39 17.88
CA ARG A 59 -6.95 -3.93 19.23
C ARG A 59 -7.83 -5.16 19.48
N GLY A 60 -7.21 -6.28 19.86
CA GLY A 60 -7.87 -7.56 20.14
C GLY A 60 -8.41 -8.26 18.89
N LYS A 61 -7.94 -7.89 17.69
CA LYS A 61 -8.37 -8.44 16.40
C LYS A 61 -7.33 -9.37 15.80
N LYS A 62 -7.75 -10.22 14.86
CA LYS A 62 -6.87 -11.00 14.00
C LYS A 62 -6.36 -10.12 12.86
N VAL A 63 -5.05 -9.90 12.83
CA VAL A 63 -4.41 -8.99 11.88
C VAL A 63 -3.35 -9.74 11.10
N THR A 64 -3.41 -9.64 9.77
CA THR A 64 -2.33 -10.09 8.90
C THR A 64 -1.67 -8.93 8.19
N VAL A 65 -0.34 -8.97 8.12
CA VAL A 65 0.46 -8.05 7.30
C VAL A 65 1.22 -8.87 6.25
N VAL A 66 0.91 -8.65 4.98
CA VAL A 66 1.66 -9.20 3.84
C VAL A 66 2.79 -8.23 3.50
N GLY A 67 4.01 -8.67 3.75
CA GLY A 67 5.21 -7.85 3.72
C GLY A 67 5.68 -7.50 5.13
N HIS A 68 6.99 -7.58 5.38
CA HIS A 68 7.58 -7.18 6.65
C HIS A 68 7.89 -5.68 6.64
N PHE A 69 7.20 -4.91 7.50
CA PHE A 69 7.41 -3.48 7.67
C PHE A 69 8.19 -3.19 8.97
N PRO A 70 8.90 -2.06 9.06
CA PRO A 70 9.51 -1.65 10.32
C PRO A 70 8.47 -1.47 11.44
N ASN A 71 8.85 -1.79 12.68
CA ASN A 71 8.08 -1.55 13.91
C ASN A 71 6.72 -2.26 14.00
N LEU A 72 6.54 -3.42 13.34
CA LEU A 72 5.32 -4.21 13.46
C LEU A 72 5.16 -4.86 14.85
N GLU A 73 6.22 -4.96 15.63
CA GLU A 73 6.19 -5.50 17.00
C GLU A 73 5.20 -4.74 17.89
N ALA A 74 5.14 -3.40 17.76
CA ALA A 74 4.21 -2.55 18.51
C ALA A 74 2.74 -2.79 18.17
N LEU A 75 2.47 -3.36 16.97
CA LEU A 75 1.14 -3.80 16.56
C LEU A 75 0.80 -5.16 17.20
N GLY A 76 1.78 -6.08 17.25
CA GLY A 76 1.66 -7.38 17.90
C GLY A 76 1.38 -7.30 19.41
N GLU A 77 1.73 -6.19 20.07
CA GLU A 77 1.37 -5.95 21.48
C GLU A 77 -0.14 -5.77 21.72
N VAL A 78 -0.91 -5.41 20.69
CA VAL A 78 -2.33 -5.06 20.84
C VAL A 78 -3.27 -5.96 20.06
N CYS A 79 -2.78 -6.82 19.16
CA CYS A 79 -3.59 -7.68 18.28
C CYS A 79 -2.94 -9.05 18.07
N GLU A 80 -3.70 -10.00 17.52
CA GLU A 80 -3.18 -11.29 17.08
C GLU A 80 -2.55 -11.12 15.69
N LEU A 81 -1.24 -10.86 15.67
CA LEU A 81 -0.50 -10.50 14.47
C LEU A 81 0.11 -11.73 13.76
N SER A 82 -0.17 -11.87 12.47
CA SER A 82 0.54 -12.76 11.54
C SER A 82 1.24 -11.94 10.45
N ILE A 83 2.54 -12.16 10.26
CA ILE A 83 3.30 -11.52 9.18
C ILE A 83 3.59 -12.57 8.11
N LEU A 84 3.18 -12.29 6.87
CA LEU A 84 3.42 -13.15 5.71
C LEU A 84 4.52 -12.51 4.85
N GLU A 85 5.66 -13.18 4.71
CA GLU A 85 6.80 -12.64 3.97
C GLU A 85 7.47 -13.73 3.12
N ARG A 86 7.96 -13.34 1.93
CA ARG A 86 8.62 -14.25 1.00
C ARG A 86 10.00 -14.67 1.49
N ASN A 87 10.70 -13.76 2.15
CA ASN A 87 11.94 -14.02 2.87
C ASN A 87 11.70 -13.81 4.37
N PRO A 88 11.02 -14.75 5.04
CA PRO A 88 10.52 -14.53 6.40
C PRO A 88 11.66 -14.35 7.40
N GLN A 89 11.45 -13.44 8.35
CA GLN A 89 12.29 -13.29 9.53
C GLN A 89 11.78 -14.19 10.66
N ARG A 90 12.47 -14.18 11.80
CA ARG A 90 12.04 -14.95 12.98
C ARG A 90 10.67 -14.46 13.45
N GLY A 91 9.69 -15.36 13.46
CA GLY A 91 8.32 -15.07 13.86
C GLY A 91 7.38 -14.78 12.69
N ASP A 92 7.92 -14.56 11.49
CA ASP A 92 7.13 -14.44 10.27
C ASP A 92 6.76 -15.83 9.73
N PHE A 93 5.71 -15.86 8.93
CA PHE A 93 5.31 -17.01 8.13
C PHE A 93 5.78 -16.84 6.68
N PRO A 94 6.13 -17.93 5.97
CA PRO A 94 6.46 -17.87 4.56
C PRO A 94 5.22 -17.51 3.72
N ASP A 95 5.42 -16.90 2.54
CA ASP A 95 4.32 -16.43 1.69
C ASP A 95 3.24 -17.48 1.31
N PRO A 96 3.47 -18.81 1.21
CA PRO A 96 2.40 -19.76 0.92
C PRO A 96 1.42 -19.96 2.09
N ALA A 97 1.78 -19.55 3.32
CA ALA A 97 0.89 -19.61 4.46
C ALA A 97 -0.35 -18.71 4.30
N CYS A 98 -0.35 -17.79 3.32
CA CYS A 98 -1.49 -16.94 3.01
C CYS A 98 -2.79 -17.73 2.75
N GLU A 99 -2.69 -18.93 2.14
CA GLU A 99 -3.82 -19.83 1.83
C GLU A 99 -4.51 -20.35 3.10
N TYR A 100 -3.84 -20.34 4.24
CA TYR A 100 -4.32 -20.86 5.51
C TYR A 100 -4.68 -19.77 6.51
N ILE A 101 -4.11 -18.57 6.35
CA ILE A 101 -4.22 -17.49 7.34
C ILE A 101 -5.27 -16.45 6.93
N LEU A 102 -5.30 -16.03 5.66
CA LEU A 102 -6.05 -14.84 5.22
C LEU A 102 -7.58 -14.97 5.34
N GLY A 103 -8.11 -16.20 5.26
CA GLY A 103 -9.54 -16.45 5.30
C GLY A 103 -10.22 -16.15 6.64
N GLU A 104 -9.44 -15.94 7.71
CA GLU A 104 -9.95 -15.75 9.07
C GLU A 104 -9.60 -14.39 9.69
N GLN A 105 -9.07 -13.45 8.90
CA GLN A 105 -8.54 -12.18 9.42
C GLN A 105 -9.60 -11.09 9.47
N ASP A 106 -9.57 -10.28 10.53
CA ASP A 106 -10.39 -9.07 10.65
C ASP A 106 -9.78 -7.90 9.85
N TYR A 107 -8.44 -7.80 9.86
CA TYR A 107 -7.69 -6.76 9.14
C TYR A 107 -6.55 -7.38 8.33
N VAL A 108 -6.38 -6.92 7.10
CA VAL A 108 -5.29 -7.37 6.23
C VAL A 108 -4.59 -6.16 5.62
N PHE A 109 -3.31 -6.00 5.93
CA PHE A 109 -2.44 -5.01 5.31
C PHE A 109 -1.62 -5.68 4.22
N ILE A 110 -1.67 -5.17 2.99
CA ILE A 110 -1.00 -5.79 1.85
C ILE A 110 -0.01 -4.81 1.23
N THR A 111 1.28 -5.15 1.20
CA THR A 111 2.29 -4.33 0.53
C THR A 111 1.97 -4.10 -0.95
N GLY A 112 2.19 -2.87 -1.44
CA GLY A 112 2.07 -2.55 -2.88
C GLY A 112 3.00 -3.36 -3.78
N ILE A 113 4.07 -3.97 -3.24
CA ILE A 113 4.98 -4.87 -3.98
C ILE A 113 4.23 -6.09 -4.57
N THR A 114 3.09 -6.47 -3.98
CA THR A 114 2.22 -7.54 -4.51
C THR A 114 1.67 -7.25 -5.92
N MET A 115 1.62 -5.98 -6.33
CA MET A 115 1.29 -5.57 -7.70
C MET A 115 2.44 -5.89 -8.68
N ILE A 116 3.68 -5.78 -8.22
CA ILE A 116 4.89 -6.03 -9.02
C ILE A 116 5.10 -7.54 -9.21
N ASN A 117 4.93 -8.33 -8.16
CA ASN A 117 5.21 -9.78 -8.18
C ASN A 117 3.96 -10.65 -8.47
N LYS A 118 2.82 -10.03 -8.82
CA LYS A 118 1.56 -10.63 -9.30
C LYS A 118 0.77 -11.40 -8.24
N THR A 119 1.09 -11.26 -6.96
CA THR A 119 0.34 -11.98 -5.91
C THR A 119 -0.94 -11.27 -5.48
N LEU A 120 -1.08 -9.95 -5.74
CA LEU A 120 -2.23 -9.17 -5.24
C LEU A 120 -3.61 -9.78 -5.57
N PRO A 121 -3.91 -10.22 -6.82
CA PRO A 121 -5.24 -10.75 -7.12
C PRO A 121 -5.62 -11.95 -6.24
N ARG A 122 -4.70 -12.91 -6.07
CA ARG A 122 -4.95 -14.09 -5.23
C ARG A 122 -5.09 -13.71 -3.76
N LEU A 123 -4.25 -12.79 -3.26
CA LEU A 123 -4.33 -12.35 -1.87
C LEU A 123 -5.67 -11.67 -1.56
N LEU A 124 -6.22 -10.88 -2.49
CA LEU A 124 -7.55 -10.28 -2.35
C LEU A 124 -8.66 -11.33 -2.35
N GLU A 125 -8.56 -12.38 -3.17
CA GLU A 125 -9.52 -13.50 -3.17
C GLU A 125 -9.52 -14.31 -1.87
N LEU A 126 -8.36 -14.43 -1.23
CA LEU A 126 -8.18 -15.20 0.00
C LEU A 126 -8.67 -14.49 1.25
N CYS A 127 -8.71 -13.16 1.22
CA CYS A 127 -9.19 -12.38 2.37
C CYS A 127 -10.67 -12.68 2.65
N SER A 128 -11.03 -12.76 3.93
CA SER A 128 -12.44 -12.81 4.33
C SER A 128 -13.22 -11.63 3.74
N LYS A 129 -14.49 -11.86 3.38
CA LYS A 129 -15.38 -10.81 2.85
C LYS A 129 -15.63 -9.67 3.83
N ASP A 130 -15.52 -9.96 5.12
CA ASP A 130 -15.72 -8.99 6.21
C ASP A 130 -14.42 -8.30 6.63
N ALA A 131 -13.27 -8.72 6.07
CA ALA A 131 -11.97 -8.16 6.41
C ALA A 131 -11.84 -6.70 5.95
N LYS A 132 -11.23 -5.86 6.79
CA LYS A 132 -10.77 -4.53 6.41
C LYS A 132 -9.41 -4.65 5.73
N ILE A 133 -9.40 -4.54 4.41
CA ILE A 133 -8.19 -4.67 3.59
C ILE A 133 -7.58 -3.29 3.32
N THR A 134 -6.30 -3.11 3.62
CA THR A 134 -5.54 -1.88 3.34
C THR A 134 -4.34 -2.21 2.47
N LEU A 135 -4.24 -1.58 1.29
CA LEU A 135 -3.00 -1.64 0.50
C LEU A 135 -2.01 -0.61 1.05
N VAL A 136 -0.78 -1.02 1.37
CA VAL A 136 0.20 -0.16 2.05
C VAL A 136 1.53 -0.08 1.28
N GLY A 137 2.11 1.12 1.23
CA GLY A 137 3.47 1.37 0.79
C GLY A 137 3.57 2.22 -0.49
N PRO A 138 4.78 2.70 -0.82
CA PRO A 138 4.99 3.64 -1.93
C PRO A 138 4.59 3.12 -3.32
N THR A 139 4.52 1.79 -3.48
CA THR A 139 4.13 1.14 -4.75
C THR A 139 2.61 1.14 -4.97
N VAL A 140 1.80 1.42 -3.94
CA VAL A 140 0.34 1.43 -4.06
C VAL A 140 -0.10 2.52 -5.04
N THR A 141 -0.89 2.13 -6.04
CA THR A 141 -1.60 3.05 -6.92
C THR A 141 -2.79 3.67 -6.21
N LEU A 142 -2.83 4.99 -6.08
CA LEU A 142 -3.89 5.74 -5.40
C LEU A 142 -5.14 5.90 -6.29
N ALA A 143 -5.77 4.79 -6.66
CA ALA A 143 -6.94 4.75 -7.53
C ALA A 143 -8.21 4.30 -6.78
N PRO A 144 -9.35 4.99 -6.92
CA PRO A 144 -10.62 4.58 -6.32
C PRO A 144 -11.10 3.18 -6.73
N LEU A 145 -10.69 2.70 -7.91
CA LEU A 145 -11.06 1.38 -8.44
C LEU A 145 -10.76 0.22 -7.47
N TRP A 146 -9.79 0.38 -6.57
CA TRP A 146 -9.49 -0.65 -5.57
C TRP A 146 -10.66 -0.90 -4.62
N PHE A 147 -11.49 0.10 -4.33
CA PHE A 147 -12.65 -0.06 -3.45
C PHE A 147 -13.71 -0.99 -4.06
N GLU A 148 -13.83 -1.00 -5.39
CA GLU A 148 -14.68 -1.97 -6.12
C GLU A 148 -14.13 -3.41 -6.07
N ARG A 149 -12.88 -3.59 -5.62
CA ARG A 149 -12.20 -4.88 -5.49
C ARG A 149 -12.08 -5.35 -4.03
N GLY A 150 -12.88 -4.78 -3.12
CA GLY A 150 -12.90 -5.17 -1.71
C GLY A 150 -11.81 -4.53 -0.85
N VAL A 151 -10.94 -3.69 -1.42
CA VAL A 151 -10.01 -2.87 -0.63
C VAL A 151 -10.82 -1.82 0.11
N THR A 152 -10.47 -1.54 1.36
CA THR A 152 -11.16 -0.55 2.21
C THR A 152 -10.36 0.73 2.40
N ALA A 153 -9.03 0.65 2.31
CA ALA A 153 -8.14 1.80 2.40
C ALA A 153 -6.85 1.64 1.57
N LEU A 154 -6.24 2.78 1.22
CA LEU A 154 -4.99 2.90 0.47
C LEU A 154 -4.01 3.76 1.27
N GLY A 155 -2.95 3.15 1.80
CA GLY A 155 -1.80 3.82 2.41
C GLY A 155 -0.67 3.99 1.39
N GLY A 156 -0.76 4.97 0.50
CA GLY A 156 0.23 5.18 -0.57
C GLY A 156 1.07 6.44 -0.37
N ARG A 157 1.80 6.85 -1.42
CA ARG A 157 2.67 8.02 -1.40
C ARG A 157 2.37 8.98 -2.53
N VAL A 158 2.34 10.28 -2.20
CA VAL A 158 2.24 11.40 -3.14
C VAL A 158 3.55 12.18 -3.15
N VAL A 159 4.07 12.46 -4.34
CA VAL A 159 5.32 13.23 -4.55
C VAL A 159 4.93 14.67 -4.89
N PHE A 160 5.42 15.64 -4.12
CA PHE A 160 5.17 17.07 -4.34
C PHE A 160 6.41 17.81 -4.86
N ASP A 161 7.60 17.24 -4.71
CA ASP A 161 8.84 17.72 -5.34
C ASP A 161 9.49 16.61 -6.17
N PRO A 162 9.14 16.51 -7.48
CA PRO A 162 9.67 15.49 -8.36
C PRO A 162 11.18 15.57 -8.58
N GLU A 163 11.78 16.77 -8.51
CA GLU A 163 13.22 16.96 -8.75
C GLU A 163 14.05 16.41 -7.58
N ILE A 164 13.69 16.76 -6.34
CA ILE A 164 14.31 16.20 -5.15
C ILE A 164 14.10 14.69 -5.11
N MET A 165 12.88 14.22 -5.39
CA MET A 165 12.57 12.79 -5.44
C MET A 165 13.47 12.06 -6.44
N PHE A 166 13.62 12.60 -7.65
CA PHE A 166 14.45 12.00 -8.70
C PHE A 166 15.92 11.93 -8.29
N ASN A 167 16.47 13.00 -7.72
CA ASN A 167 17.85 13.02 -7.24
C ASN A 167 18.08 11.98 -6.13
N GLN A 168 17.18 11.91 -5.15
CA GLN A 168 17.29 10.92 -4.07
C GLN A 168 17.21 9.48 -4.59
N VAL A 169 16.29 9.19 -5.52
CA VAL A 169 16.21 7.85 -6.13
C VAL A 169 17.49 7.50 -6.87
N ARG A 170 18.09 8.45 -7.61
CA ARG A 170 19.37 8.25 -8.31
C ARG A 170 20.54 7.98 -7.36
N GLU A 171 20.50 8.54 -6.16
CA GLU A 171 21.49 8.31 -5.10
C GLU A 171 21.25 7.01 -4.31
N GLY A 172 20.22 6.22 -4.66
CA GLY A 172 19.83 5.03 -3.90
C GLY A 172 19.16 5.35 -2.56
N GLY A 173 18.60 6.54 -2.42
CA GLY A 173 17.87 6.97 -1.23
C GLY A 173 16.65 6.10 -0.94
N GLY A 174 16.41 5.84 0.35
CA GLY A 174 15.31 5.03 0.85
C GLY A 174 14.14 5.86 1.38
N HIS A 175 13.18 5.16 1.99
CA HIS A 175 11.97 5.75 2.58
C HIS A 175 12.26 6.87 3.59
N ASP A 176 13.35 6.76 4.34
CA ASP A 176 13.84 7.71 5.33
C ASP A 176 14.23 9.08 4.73
N ARG A 177 14.57 9.13 3.44
CA ARG A 177 15.00 10.38 2.77
C ARG A 177 13.88 11.12 2.05
N PHE A 178 12.81 10.42 1.70
CA PHE A 178 11.72 10.97 0.90
C PHE A 178 10.81 11.94 1.67
N GLY A 179 10.97 12.09 2.98
CA GLY A 179 10.20 13.04 3.82
C GLY A 179 10.37 14.51 3.43
N LYS A 180 11.29 14.87 2.53
CA LYS A 180 11.42 16.25 2.00
C LYS A 180 10.68 16.48 0.69
N CYS A 181 10.29 15.42 -0.04
CA CYS A 181 9.76 15.51 -1.40
C CYS A 181 8.47 14.70 -1.63
N ALA A 182 8.09 13.85 -0.68
CA ALA A 182 6.90 13.03 -0.75
C ALA A 182 6.23 12.84 0.63
N ARG A 183 4.93 12.53 0.63
CA ARG A 183 4.15 12.24 1.84
C ARG A 183 3.43 10.91 1.71
N MET A 184 3.31 10.19 2.82
CA MET A 184 2.36 9.10 2.92
C MET A 184 0.95 9.68 3.08
N VAL A 185 -0.01 9.11 2.37
CA VAL A 185 -1.42 9.46 2.47
C VAL A 185 -2.21 8.19 2.76
N GLN A 186 -3.30 8.33 3.53
CA GLN A 186 -4.25 7.27 3.76
C GLN A 186 -5.60 7.69 3.19
N LEU A 187 -6.07 6.96 2.20
CA LEU A 187 -7.34 7.22 1.52
C LEU A 187 -8.30 6.07 1.80
N HIS A 188 -9.57 6.37 2.06
CA HIS A 188 -10.62 5.37 2.25
C HIS A 188 -11.82 5.68 1.36
N GLN A 189 -12.71 4.71 1.17
CA GLN A 189 -13.85 4.82 0.27
C GLN A 189 -14.73 6.07 0.53
N GLY A 190 -14.94 6.43 1.80
CA GLY A 190 -15.69 7.63 2.18
C GLY A 190 -15.06 8.97 1.76
N LEU A 191 -13.82 8.99 1.27
CA LEU A 191 -13.17 10.19 0.70
C LEU A 191 -13.28 10.23 -0.81
N VAL A 192 -13.79 9.19 -1.48
CA VAL A 192 -13.91 9.21 -2.93
C VAL A 192 -14.90 10.29 -3.32
N LYS A 193 -14.47 11.24 -4.16
CA LYS A 193 -15.37 12.24 -4.73
C LYS A 193 -16.47 11.50 -5.47
N ALA A 194 -17.73 11.82 -5.18
CA ALA A 194 -18.83 11.33 -5.99
C ALA A 194 -18.53 11.75 -7.43
N ALA A 195 -18.21 10.79 -8.29
CA ALA A 195 -18.14 11.07 -9.71
C ALA A 195 -19.51 11.61 -10.11
N LEU A 196 -19.54 12.80 -10.71
CA LEU A 196 -20.61 13.21 -11.59
C LEU A 196 -20.77 12.05 -12.59
N VAL A 197 -21.82 11.25 -12.39
CA VAL A 197 -22.21 10.15 -13.29
C VAL A 197 -22.34 10.69 -14.70
#